data_AF-A0A663LKP1-F1
#
_entry.id   AF-A0A663LKP1-F1
#
_cell.length_a   1.000
_cell.length_b   1.000
_cell.length_c   1.000
_cell.angle_alpha   90.00
_cell.angle_beta   90.00
_cell.angle_gamma   90.00
#
_symmetry.space_group_name_H-M   'P 1'
#
loop_
_entity.id
_entity.type
_entity.pdbx_description
1 polymer ?
#
loop_
_entity_poly.entity_id
_entity_poly.type
_entity_poly.pdbx_seq_one_letter_code
_entity_poly.pdbx_strand_id
1 'polypeptide(L)'
;MKYRNRVRSRISNLKDPKNPSLRRNVLCGAILPSLIARMTAEEMASDELKELRNAMTQEAIREHQMAKTGGTVTDLFQCGKCKKKNCTYNQVQTRSADEPMTTFVLCNECGNRWKVCAQLGGLQAPQAFLALGSGRAP
;
A
#
# COMPACT_ATOMS: atom_id res chain seq x y z
N MET A 1 31.82 21.22 -3.99
CA MET A 1 30.91 20.63 -5.00
C MET A 1 29.45 21.12 -4.93
N LYS A 2 28.87 21.41 -3.75
CA LYS A 2 27.44 21.76 -3.60
C LYS A 2 26.97 22.99 -4.40
N TYR A 3 27.78 24.05 -4.49
CA TYR A 3 27.44 25.28 -5.23
C TYR A 3 27.32 25.07 -6.73
N ARG A 4 28.33 24.46 -7.38
CA ARG A 4 28.31 24.20 -8.83
C ARG A 4 27.13 23.29 -9.24
N ASN A 5 26.80 22.30 -8.41
CA ASN A 5 25.64 21.43 -8.65
C ASN A 5 24.33 22.22 -8.60
N ARG A 6 24.19 23.14 -7.63
CA ARG A 6 23.02 24.01 -7.54
C ARG A 6 22.87 24.91 -8.76
N VAL A 7 23.97 25.53 -9.21
CA VAL A 7 23.98 26.34 -10.44
C VAL A 7 23.57 25.52 -11.67
N ARG A 8 24.15 24.33 -11.86
CA ARG A 8 23.78 23.44 -12.98
C ARG A 8 22.30 23.04 -12.93
N SER A 9 21.78 22.73 -11.76
CA SER A 9 20.35 22.44 -11.56
C SER A 9 19.47 23.63 -11.98
N ARG A 10 19.81 24.86 -11.57
CA ARG A 10 19.07 26.06 -11.98
C ARG A 10 19.11 26.31 -13.48
N ILE A 11 20.29 26.17 -14.08
CA ILE A 11 20.45 26.32 -15.52
C ILE A 11 19.57 25.30 -16.25
N SER A 12 19.55 24.04 -15.81
CA SER A 12 18.71 23.01 -16.44
C SER A 12 17.21 23.31 -16.32
N ASN A 13 16.74 23.72 -15.14
CA ASN A 13 15.31 24.04 -14.93
C ASN A 13 14.89 25.29 -15.71
N LEU A 14 15.73 26.33 -15.78
CA LEU A 14 15.42 27.56 -16.53
C LEU A 14 15.53 27.40 -18.06
N LYS A 15 16.29 26.39 -18.52
CA LYS A 15 16.42 26.05 -19.95
C LYS A 15 15.40 25.02 -20.41
N ASP A 16 14.54 24.51 -19.53
CA ASP A 16 13.58 23.48 -19.90
C ASP A 16 12.56 24.01 -20.91
N PRO A 17 12.50 23.47 -22.14
CA PRO A 17 11.51 23.89 -23.14
C PRO A 17 10.08 23.52 -22.75
N LYS A 18 9.89 22.52 -21.87
CA LYS A 18 8.56 22.06 -21.44
C LYS A 18 7.91 22.99 -20.40
N ASN A 19 8.70 23.82 -19.71
CA ASN A 19 8.22 24.74 -18.69
C ASN A 19 8.70 26.18 -18.94
N PRO A 20 8.23 26.84 -20.01
CA PRO A 20 8.64 28.21 -20.33
C PRO A 20 8.09 29.26 -19.34
N SER A 21 7.02 28.94 -18.61
CA SER A 21 6.39 29.84 -17.64
C SER A 21 7.33 30.14 -16.47
N LEU A 22 8.10 29.16 -15.98
CA LEU A 22 9.09 29.38 -14.93
C LEU A 22 10.08 30.49 -15.30
N ARG A 23 10.65 30.43 -16.52
CA ARG A 23 11.59 31.44 -17.00
C ARG A 23 10.93 32.81 -17.13
N ARG A 24 9.70 32.88 -17.65
CA ARG A 24 8.94 34.14 -17.75
C ARG A 24 8.67 34.74 -16.37
N ASN A 25 8.27 33.92 -15.41
CA ASN A 25 7.95 34.35 -14.04
C ASN A 25 9.17 34.90 -13.29
N VAL A 26 10.36 34.37 -13.56
CA VAL A 26 11.62 34.91 -13.03
C VAL A 26 11.98 36.23 -13.71
N LEU A 27 11.83 36.34 -15.03
CA LEU A 27 12.16 37.56 -15.79
C LEU A 27 11.19 38.71 -15.49
N CYS A 28 9.90 38.43 -15.27
CA CYS A 28 8.91 39.45 -14.91
C CYS A 28 8.92 39.82 -13.42
N GLY A 29 9.76 39.18 -12.61
CA GLY A 29 9.88 39.46 -11.18
C GLY A 29 8.79 38.84 -10.30
N ALA A 30 7.89 38.02 -10.84
CA ALA A 30 6.92 37.26 -10.05
C ALA A 30 7.61 36.27 -9.09
N ILE A 31 8.80 35.76 -9.45
CA ILE A 31 9.68 34.97 -8.59
C ILE A 31 10.95 35.76 -8.31
N LEU A 32 11.20 36.07 -7.04
CA LEU A 32 12.43 36.78 -6.65
C LEU A 32 13.70 35.94 -6.89
N PRO A 33 14.83 36.57 -7.25
CA PRO A 33 16.13 35.89 -7.37
C PRO A 33 16.56 35.16 -6.09
N SER A 34 16.24 35.71 -4.92
CA SER A 34 16.52 35.09 -3.62
C SER A 34 15.67 33.84 -3.38
N LEU A 35 14.43 33.82 -3.86
CA LEU A 35 13.52 32.70 -3.74
C LEU A 35 13.99 31.54 -4.62
N ILE A 36 14.25 31.79 -5.91
CA ILE A 36 14.72 30.75 -6.83
C ILE A 36 16.06 30.16 -6.39
N ALA A 37 16.96 30.94 -5.76
CA ALA A 37 18.21 30.42 -5.22
C ALA A 37 17.99 29.32 -4.15
N ARG A 38 16.93 29.44 -3.34
CA ARG A 38 16.61 28.50 -2.25
C ARG A 38 15.75 27.32 -2.69
N MET A 39 14.78 27.55 -3.59
CA MET A 39 13.76 26.56 -4.00
C MET A 39 14.34 25.18 -4.37
N THR A 40 13.57 24.12 -4.17
CA THR A 40 14.00 22.78 -4.58
C THR A 40 13.82 22.56 -6.09
N ALA A 41 14.41 21.50 -6.65
CA ALA A 41 14.19 21.15 -8.06
C ALA A 41 12.73 20.75 -8.33
N GLU A 42 12.07 20.16 -7.33
CA GLU A 42 10.66 19.75 -7.39
C GLU A 42 9.74 20.98 -7.43
N GLU A 43 10.02 21.98 -6.61
CA GLU A 43 9.28 23.26 -6.59
C GLU A 43 9.43 24.08 -7.87
N MET A 44 10.48 23.87 -8.66
CA MET A 44 10.68 24.53 -9.96
C MET A 44 10.04 23.78 -11.13
N ALA A 45 9.47 22.59 -10.91
CA ALA A 45 8.79 21.85 -11.96
C ALA A 45 7.56 22.60 -12.50
N SER A 46 6.98 22.13 -13.61
CA SER A 46 5.69 22.62 -14.08
C SER A 46 4.60 22.32 -13.07
N ASP A 47 3.55 23.14 -13.05
CA ASP A 47 2.48 23.01 -12.06
C ASP A 47 1.71 21.69 -12.24
N GLU A 48 1.47 21.27 -13.49
CA GLU A 48 0.91 19.94 -13.81
C GLU A 48 1.74 18.79 -13.22
N LEU A 49 3.07 18.87 -13.32
CA LEU A 49 3.95 17.80 -12.83
C LEU A 49 4.02 17.79 -11.31
N LYS A 50 3.91 18.95 -10.66
CA LYS A 50 3.81 19.04 -9.19
C LYS A 50 2.51 18.41 -8.71
N GLU A 51 1.39 18.76 -9.35
CA GLU A 51 0.07 18.20 -9.02
C GLU A 51 0.07 16.68 -9.18
N LEU A 52 0.61 16.17 -10.29
CA LEU A 52 0.73 14.73 -10.51
C LEU A 52 1.57 14.05 -9.42
N ARG A 53 2.73 14.60 -9.07
CA ARG A 53 3.58 14.04 -8.00
C ARG A 53 2.88 14.07 -6.64
N ASN A 54 2.18 15.15 -6.33
CA ASN A 54 1.44 15.30 -5.08
C ASN A 54 0.30 14.27 -5.00
N ALA A 55 -0.45 14.08 -6.10
CA ALA A 55 -1.49 13.06 -6.19
C ALA A 55 -0.94 11.65 -5.97
N MET A 56 0.12 11.28 -6.70
CA MET A 56 0.76 9.97 -6.58
C MET A 56 1.32 9.73 -5.17
N THR A 57 1.91 10.75 -4.56
CA THR A 57 2.46 10.66 -3.20
C THR A 57 1.35 10.48 -2.19
N GLN A 58 0.25 11.23 -2.33
CA GLN A 58 -0.92 11.11 -1.47
C GLN A 58 -1.59 9.74 -1.58
N GLU A 59 -1.66 9.19 -2.80
CA GLU A 59 -2.19 7.84 -3.05
C GLU A 59 -1.30 6.77 -2.44
N ALA A 60 0.01 6.87 -2.62
CA ALA A 60 0.96 5.96 -2.00
C ALA A 60 0.82 5.98 -0.48
N ILE A 61 0.77 7.17 0.15
CA ILE A 61 0.58 7.27 1.60
C ILE A 61 -0.75 6.61 2.02
N ARG A 62 -1.83 6.88 1.29
CA ARG A 62 -3.15 6.30 1.58
C ARG A 62 -3.13 4.78 1.50
N GLU A 63 -2.50 4.23 0.47
CA GLU A 63 -2.38 2.78 0.29
C GLU A 63 -1.56 2.13 1.41
N HIS A 64 -0.45 2.75 1.80
CA HIS A 64 0.41 2.23 2.87
C HIS A 64 -0.24 2.32 4.26
N GLN A 65 -1.11 3.30 4.49
CA GLN A 65 -1.86 3.42 5.75
C GLN A 65 -2.97 2.38 5.90
N MET A 66 -3.43 1.76 4.81
CA MET A 66 -4.41 0.68 4.85
C MET A 66 -3.72 -0.60 5.33
N ALA A 67 -3.71 -0.84 6.64
CA ALA A 67 -3.25 -2.10 7.21
C ALA A 67 -4.12 -3.25 6.69
N LYS A 68 -3.66 -3.94 5.63
CA LYS A 68 -4.30 -5.18 5.18
C LYS A 68 -4.08 -6.21 6.28
N THR A 69 -5.12 -6.54 7.03
CA THR A 69 -5.11 -7.68 7.96
C THR A 69 -4.76 -8.93 7.17
N GLY A 70 -3.58 -9.50 7.43
CA GLY A 70 -3.10 -10.68 6.74
C GLY A 70 -4.03 -11.88 6.92
N GLY A 71 -4.37 -12.52 5.80
CA GLY A 71 -5.19 -13.72 5.75
C GLY A 71 -6.23 -13.68 4.64
N THR A 72 -6.88 -14.81 4.40
CA THR A 72 -7.93 -14.94 3.39
C THR A 72 -9.28 -14.62 4.02
N VAL A 73 -9.95 -13.60 3.49
CA VAL A 73 -11.31 -13.21 3.92
C VAL A 73 -12.31 -14.25 3.44
N THR A 74 -13.17 -14.72 4.33
CA THR A 74 -14.19 -15.74 4.03
C THR A 74 -15.45 -15.52 4.86
N ASP A 75 -16.60 -15.90 4.26
CA ASP A 75 -17.91 -15.88 4.92
C ASP A 75 -18.32 -17.26 5.46
N LEU A 76 -17.39 -18.21 5.51
CA LEU A 76 -17.63 -19.61 5.89
C LEU A 76 -17.90 -19.77 7.39
N PHE A 77 -17.35 -18.86 8.20
CA PHE A 77 -17.41 -18.94 9.66
C PHE A 77 -18.30 -17.82 10.22
N GLN A 78 -19.25 -18.19 11.07
CA GLN A 78 -20.05 -17.23 11.82
C GLN A 78 -19.43 -16.98 13.20
N CYS A 79 -19.19 -15.72 13.55
CA CYS A 79 -18.63 -15.39 14.85
C CYS A 79 -19.66 -15.62 15.97
N GLY A 80 -19.28 -16.36 17.02
CA GLY A 80 -20.15 -16.58 18.18
C GLY A 80 -20.47 -15.32 19.00
N LYS A 81 -19.63 -14.28 18.95
CA LYS A 81 -19.84 -13.03 19.71
C LYS A 81 -20.74 -12.04 18.97
N CYS A 82 -20.41 -11.69 17.74
CA CYS A 82 -21.13 -10.66 16.98
C CYS A 82 -22.11 -11.21 15.93
N LYS A 83 -22.15 -12.54 15.73
CA LYS A 83 -23.01 -13.25 14.76
C LYS A 83 -22.82 -12.86 13.29
N LYS A 84 -21.85 -12.01 12.97
CA LYS A 84 -21.44 -11.65 11.60
C LYS A 84 -20.52 -12.72 11.00
N LYS A 85 -20.47 -12.77 9.67
CA LYS A 85 -19.67 -13.74 8.90
C LYS A 85 -18.33 -13.22 8.37
N ASN A 86 -18.05 -11.92 8.53
CA ASN A 86 -16.81 -11.27 8.12
C ASN A 86 -15.61 -11.78 8.96
N CYS A 87 -15.00 -12.88 8.50
CA CYS A 87 -13.90 -13.55 9.17
C CYS A 87 -12.71 -13.73 8.22
N THR A 88 -11.49 -13.66 8.77
CA THR A 88 -10.25 -14.06 8.11
C THR A 88 -9.80 -15.40 8.66
N TYR A 89 -9.34 -16.31 7.80
CA TYR A 89 -8.73 -17.56 8.25
C TYR A 89 -7.28 -17.66 7.78
N ASN A 90 -6.47 -18.36 8.57
CA ASN A 90 -5.08 -18.70 8.25
C ASN A 90 -4.84 -20.15 8.66
N GLN A 91 -4.32 -20.96 7.73
CA GLN A 91 -3.98 -22.35 7.97
C GLN A 91 -2.51 -22.47 8.33
N VAL A 92 -2.23 -23.03 9.51
CA VAL A 92 -0.87 -23.22 10.00
C VAL A 92 -0.71 -24.66 10.48
N GLN A 93 0.34 -25.32 10.03
CA GLN A 93 0.74 -26.62 10.58
C GLN A 93 1.46 -26.38 11.91
N THR A 94 0.76 -26.56 13.02
CA THR A 94 1.30 -26.33 14.37
C THR A 94 1.80 -27.60 15.07
N ARG A 95 1.71 -28.76 14.40
CA ARG A 95 2.06 -30.09 14.95
C ARG A 95 2.78 -30.92 13.88
N SER A 96 3.19 -32.14 14.24
CA SER A 96 3.88 -33.10 13.37
C SER A 96 3.18 -33.29 12.02
N ALA A 97 3.92 -33.77 11.03
CA ALA A 97 3.45 -33.94 9.65
C ALA A 97 2.21 -34.86 9.52
N ASP A 98 2.01 -35.76 10.49
CA ASP A 98 0.89 -36.71 10.51
C ASP A 98 -0.44 -36.11 11.00
N GLU A 99 -0.43 -34.89 11.53
CA GLU A 99 -1.65 -34.20 11.97
C GLU A 99 -2.12 -33.17 10.93
N PRO A 100 -3.45 -33.06 10.68
CA PRO A 100 -3.98 -32.11 9.71
C PRO A 100 -3.70 -30.67 10.13
N MET A 101 -3.59 -29.77 9.14
CA MET A 101 -3.37 -28.34 9.37
C MET A 101 -4.42 -27.73 10.32
N THR A 102 -3.98 -26.85 11.22
CA THR A 102 -4.89 -26.14 12.13
C THR A 102 -5.34 -24.83 11.47
N THR A 103 -6.65 -24.61 11.41
CA THR A 103 -7.22 -23.36 10.87
C THR A 103 -7.46 -22.37 12.00
N PHE A 104 -6.79 -21.22 11.96
CA PHE A 104 -7.02 -20.09 12.85
C PHE A 104 -8.00 -19.12 12.20
N VAL A 105 -9.09 -18.80 12.90
CA VAL A 105 -10.11 -17.87 12.42
C VAL A 105 -10.11 -16.62 13.29
N LEU A 106 -10.11 -15.46 12.66
CA LEU A 106 -10.24 -14.13 13.25
C LEU A 106 -11.51 -13.47 12.73
N CYS A 107 -12.37 -13.00 13.62
CA CYS A 107 -13.47 -12.13 13.24
C CYS A 107 -12.97 -10.68 13.09
N ASN A 108 -13.16 -10.10 11.90
CA ASN A 108 -12.69 -8.74 11.59
C ASN A 108 -13.53 -7.65 12.29
N GLU A 109 -14.72 -8.02 12.77
CA GLU A 109 -15.69 -7.08 13.35
C GLU A 109 -15.52 -6.89 14.85
N CYS A 110 -15.20 -7.97 15.58
CA CYS A 110 -15.09 -7.96 17.05
C CYS A 110 -13.72 -8.41 17.57
N GLY A 111 -12.78 -8.74 16.67
CA GLY A 111 -11.44 -9.21 17.02
C GLY A 111 -11.38 -10.60 17.65
N ASN A 112 -12.49 -11.34 17.71
CA ASN A 112 -12.51 -12.68 18.31
C ASN A 112 -11.65 -13.64 17.49
N ARG A 113 -10.78 -14.41 18.15
CA ARG A 113 -9.90 -15.39 17.51
C ARG A 113 -10.16 -16.78 18.09
N TRP A 114 -10.30 -17.79 17.24
CA TRP A 114 -10.46 -19.18 17.67
C TRP A 114 -9.80 -20.15 16.70
N LYS A 115 -9.56 -21.39 17.17
CA LYS A 115 -8.99 -22.46 16.36
C LYS A 115 -10.11 -23.41 15.94
N VAL A 116 -10.10 -23.83 14.68
CA VAL A 116 -10.96 -24.91 14.19
C VAL A 116 -10.08 -26.15 14.05
N CYS A 117 -10.27 -27.10 14.96
CA CYS A 117 -9.61 -28.40 14.91
C CYS A 117 -10.44 -29.31 14.00
N ALA A 118 -9.83 -29.93 13.00
CA ALA A 118 -10.52 -30.74 11.98
C ALA A 118 -11.18 -32.04 12.52
N GLN A 119 -11.28 -32.24 13.83
CA GLN A 119 -11.61 -33.54 14.45
C GLN A 119 -12.95 -33.61 15.20
N LEU A 120 -13.79 -32.58 15.27
CA LEU A 120 -15.04 -32.67 16.05
C LEU A 120 -16.26 -32.13 15.29
N GLY A 121 -17.09 -33.07 14.82
CA GLY A 121 -18.55 -32.93 14.70
C GLY A 121 -19.09 -31.91 13.71
N GLY A 122 -19.42 -32.36 12.49
CA GLY A 122 -20.65 -31.95 11.80
C GLY A 122 -20.66 -30.64 11.00
N LEU A 123 -19.64 -29.79 11.06
CA LEU A 123 -19.51 -28.65 10.13
C LEU A 123 -18.30 -28.88 9.24
N GLN A 124 -18.54 -29.62 8.14
CA GLN A 124 -17.60 -29.66 7.03
C GLN A 124 -17.31 -28.21 6.61
N ALA A 125 -16.07 -27.76 6.83
CA ALA A 125 -15.50 -26.79 5.90
C ALA A 125 -15.72 -27.39 4.49
N PRO A 126 -16.30 -26.65 3.54
CA PRO A 126 -16.57 -27.22 2.22
C PRO A 126 -15.28 -27.82 1.70
N GLN A 127 -15.33 -29.10 1.33
CA GLN A 127 -14.21 -29.88 0.78
C GLN A 127 -13.59 -29.26 -0.49
N ALA A 128 -14.11 -28.12 -0.97
CA ALA A 128 -13.50 -27.29 -2.00
C ALA A 128 -12.11 -26.72 -1.61
N PHE A 129 -11.70 -26.78 -0.34
CA PHE A 129 -10.45 -26.16 0.11
C PHE A 129 -9.15 -26.92 -0.20
N LEU A 130 -9.22 -28.20 -0.59
CA LEU A 130 -8.02 -29.00 -0.86
C LEU A 130 -7.57 -28.98 -2.34
N ALA A 131 -8.29 -28.29 -3.24
CA ALA A 131 -8.05 -28.39 -4.69
C ALA A 131 -7.34 -27.18 -5.34
N LEU A 132 -7.00 -26.11 -4.63
CA LEU A 132 -6.42 -24.89 -5.23
C LEU A 132 -5.03 -24.48 -4.71
N GLY A 133 -4.35 -25.34 -3.96
CA GLY A 133 -3.04 -25.06 -3.37
C GLY A 133 -1.82 -25.67 -4.09
N SER A 134 -2.01 -26.55 -5.08
CA SER A 134 -0.91 -27.12 -5.87
C SER A 134 -0.62 -26.29 -7.12
N GLY A 135 -0.60 -24.96 -6.99
CA GLY A 135 -0.09 -24.03 -7.97
C GLY A 135 1.35 -23.68 -7.62
N ARG A 136 2.27 -24.64 -7.77
CA ARG A 136 3.71 -24.37 -7.77
C ARG A 136 3.99 -23.47 -8.96
N ALA A 137 4.34 -22.21 -8.71
CA ALA A 137 4.89 -21.31 -9.71
C ALA A 137 6.32 -20.94 -9.29
N PRO A 138 7.21 -20.69 -10.28
CA PRO A 138 8.65 -20.98 -10.22
C PRO A 138 9.47 -20.11 -9.27
#